data_AF-A0A6B7GQA9-F1
#
_entry.id   AF-A0A6B7GQA9-F1
#
_cell.length_a   1.000
_cell.length_b   1.000
_cell.length_c   1.000
_cell.angle_alpha   90.00
_cell.angle_beta   90.00
_cell.angle_gamma   90.00
#
_symmetry.space_group_name_H-M   'P 1'
#
loop_
_entity.id
_entity.type
_entity.pdbx_description
1 polymer ?
#
loop_
_entity_poly.entity_id
_entity_poly.type
_entity_poly.pdbx_seq_one_letter_code
_entity_poly.pdbx_strand_id
1 'polypeptide(L)'
;MRKKKKTEVYALGRHISLSADKARRVIDQIRGRSYEETLMILELMPYRACYPIFKLVYSAAANASYNIGSNEANLVISKAEVNEGTTVKKFKPRARGRSYPIKRPTCHITIGVKDISLHDEYAQIYSLKKPRWKNKYTTMVYHDMYSIGGVWDKK
;
A
#
# COMPACT_ATOMS: atom_id res chain seq x y z
N MET A 1 6.30 -16.37 -23.08
CA MET A 1 6.21 -16.00 -21.65
C MET A 1 5.00 -15.09 -21.43
N ARG A 2 4.05 -15.47 -20.57
CA ARG A 2 2.83 -14.69 -20.32
C ARG A 2 3.19 -13.52 -19.38
N LYS A 3 3.28 -12.28 -19.90
CA LYS A 3 3.44 -11.09 -19.04
C LYS A 3 2.18 -10.97 -18.17
N LYS A 4 2.34 -11.02 -16.84
CA LYS A 4 1.24 -10.68 -15.93
C LYS A 4 0.83 -9.23 -16.19
N LYS A 5 -0.47 -8.96 -16.34
CA LYS A 5 -0.98 -7.59 -16.35
C LYS A 5 -0.59 -6.95 -15.00
N LYS A 6 0.06 -5.78 -15.05
CA LYS A 6 0.34 -5.01 -13.83
C LYS A 6 -0.95 -4.30 -13.44
N THR A 7 -1.50 -4.67 -12.29
CA THR A 7 -2.70 -4.03 -11.73
C THR A 7 -2.37 -2.73 -11.01
N GLU A 8 -1.10 -2.54 -10.64
CA GLU A 8 -0.61 -1.38 -9.91
C GLU A 8 0.55 -0.71 -10.66
N VAL A 9 0.54 0.62 -10.65
CA VAL A 9 1.61 1.46 -11.18
C VAL A 9 2.16 2.33 -10.06
N TYR A 10 3.47 2.56 -10.10
CA TYR A 10 4.17 3.32 -9.07
C TYR A 10 4.87 4.54 -9.66
N ALA A 11 4.97 5.59 -8.85
CA ALA A 11 5.88 6.72 -9.02
C ALA A 11 6.82 6.80 -7.82
N LEU A 12 8.08 7.09 -8.10
CA LEU A 12 9.16 7.12 -7.10
C LEU A 12 9.84 8.49 -7.10
N GLY A 13 9.77 9.20 -5.98
CA GLY A 13 10.56 10.41 -5.75
C GLY A 13 11.73 10.11 -4.83
N ARG A 14 12.96 10.14 -5.37
CA ARG A 14 14.18 9.82 -4.60
C ARG A 14 14.96 11.07 -4.21
N HIS A 15 15.63 11.03 -3.05
CA HIS A 15 16.51 12.09 -2.55
C HIS A 15 15.83 13.46 -2.41
N ILE A 16 14.55 13.47 -2.01
CA ILE A 16 13.81 14.71 -1.79
C ILE A 16 14.36 15.36 -0.52
N SER A 17 14.73 16.65 -0.60
CA SER A 17 15.27 17.43 0.53
C SER A 17 14.15 17.85 1.49
N LEU A 18 13.64 16.87 2.23
CA LEU A 18 12.56 16.99 3.19
C LEU A 18 12.76 15.94 4.30
N SER A 19 12.31 16.27 5.51
CA SER A 19 12.24 15.29 6.60
C SER A 19 11.12 14.29 6.31
N ALA A 20 11.40 13.01 6.51
CA ALA A 20 10.42 11.94 6.30
C ALA A 20 9.13 12.17 7.10
N ASP A 21 9.22 12.62 8.36
CA ASP A 21 8.04 12.82 9.21
C ASP A 21 7.14 13.95 8.72
N LYS A 22 7.73 15.00 8.14
CA LYS A 22 6.94 16.09 7.52
C LYS A 22 6.20 15.60 6.28
N ALA A 23 6.78 14.68 5.52
CA ALA A 23 6.10 14.06 4.38
C ALA A 23 5.05 13.04 4.82
N ARG A 24 5.34 12.21 5.85
CA ARG A 24 4.40 11.22 6.42
C ARG A 24 3.10 11.88 6.86
N ARG A 25 3.19 13.03 7.54
CA ARG A 25 2.02 13.83 7.94
C ARG A 25 1.04 14.10 6.80
N VAL A 26 1.53 14.39 5.60
CA VAL A 26 0.70 14.64 4.42
C VAL A 26 0.26 13.34 3.75
N ILE A 27 1.20 12.38 3.62
CA ILE A 27 0.96 11.08 2.98
C ILE A 27 -0.14 10.28 3.67
N ASP A 28 -0.21 10.32 5.00
CA ASP A 28 -1.22 9.59 5.75
C ASP A 28 -2.65 10.10 5.47
N GLN A 29 -2.81 11.35 5.01
CA GLN A 29 -4.11 11.93 4.68
C GLN A 29 -4.65 11.46 3.32
N ILE A 30 -3.74 11.16 2.39
CA ILE A 30 -4.09 10.81 1.00
C ILE A 30 -4.14 9.29 0.76
N ARG A 31 -3.75 8.48 1.76
CA ARG A 31 -3.75 7.02 1.64
C ARG A 31 -5.17 6.50 1.46
N GLY A 32 -5.41 5.76 0.37
CA GLY A 32 -6.72 5.16 0.07
C GLY A 32 -7.76 6.12 -0.52
N ARG A 33 -7.39 7.38 -0.80
CA ARG A 33 -8.28 8.37 -1.43
C ARG A 33 -8.28 8.24 -2.95
N SER A 34 -9.31 8.82 -3.58
CA SER A 34 -9.33 8.95 -5.04
C SER A 34 -8.28 9.97 -5.51
N TYR A 35 -7.92 9.91 -6.79
CA TYR A 35 -6.98 10.85 -7.39
C TYR A 35 -7.47 12.30 -7.28
N GLU A 36 -8.74 12.55 -7.62
CA GLU A 36 -9.35 13.89 -7.56
C GLU A 36 -9.37 14.46 -6.13
N GLU A 37 -9.83 13.67 -5.16
CA GLU A 37 -9.82 14.06 -3.74
C GLU A 37 -8.40 14.40 -3.27
N THR A 38 -7.42 13.60 -3.72
CA THR A 38 -6.02 13.81 -3.34
C THR A 38 -5.49 15.15 -3.85
N LEU A 39 -5.79 15.53 -5.10
CA LEU A 39 -5.36 16.82 -5.64
C LEU A 39 -5.94 17.98 -4.81
N MET A 40 -7.23 17.93 -4.51
CA MET A 40 -7.89 18.95 -3.69
C MET A 40 -7.26 19.06 -2.30
N ILE A 41 -7.04 17.91 -1.64
CA ILE A 41 -6.42 17.88 -0.31
C ILE A 41 -5.00 18.49 -0.34
N LEU A 42 -4.19 18.13 -1.34
CA LEU A 42 -2.81 18.60 -1.45
C LEU A 42 -2.71 20.09 -1.76
N GLU A 43 -3.65 20.64 -2.53
CA GLU A 43 -3.71 22.08 -2.84
C GLU A 43 -4.14 22.93 -1.65
N LEU A 44 -5.10 22.45 -0.86
CA LEU A 44 -5.67 23.20 0.27
C LEU A 44 -4.83 23.12 1.55
N MET A 45 -3.96 22.11 1.67
CA MET A 45 -3.15 21.93 2.87
C MET A 45 -2.06 23.00 3.02
N PRO A 46 -1.83 23.54 4.24
CA PRO A 46 -0.86 24.61 4.48
C PRO A 46 0.60 24.13 4.51
N TYR A 47 0.88 22.87 4.17
CA TYR A 47 2.21 22.28 4.34
C TYR A 47 3.06 22.40 3.08
N ARG A 48 4.30 22.88 3.22
CA ARG A 48 5.30 22.89 2.12
C ARG A 48 5.58 21.49 1.54
N ALA A 49 5.37 20.44 2.32
CA ALA A 49 5.56 19.06 1.90
C ALA A 49 4.57 18.62 0.80
N CYS A 50 3.45 19.33 0.61
CA CYS A 50 2.47 19.02 -0.41
C CYS A 50 3.03 19.16 -1.82
N TYR A 51 3.84 20.17 -2.09
CA TYR A 51 4.38 20.44 -3.43
C TYR A 51 5.13 19.26 -4.08
N PRO A 52 6.13 18.63 -3.42
CA PRO A 52 6.79 17.45 -4.00
C PRO A 52 5.85 16.25 -4.13
N ILE A 53 4.89 16.08 -3.21
CA ILE A 53 3.93 14.97 -3.25
C ILE A 53 2.95 15.15 -4.41
N PHE A 54 2.45 16.37 -4.62
CA PHE A 54 1.57 16.73 -5.73
C PHE A 54 2.18 16.36 -7.09
N LYS A 55 3.45 16.72 -7.30
CA LYS A 55 4.18 16.33 -8.53
C LYS A 55 4.27 14.81 -8.71
N LEU A 56 4.47 14.06 -7.62
CA LEU A 56 4.53 12.61 -7.67
C LEU A 56 3.19 11.97 -7.96
N VAL A 57 2.10 12.49 -7.38
CA VAL A 57 0.74 12.04 -7.66
C VAL A 57 0.39 12.27 -9.12
N TYR A 58 0.70 13.46 -9.66
CA TYR A 58 0.53 13.77 -11.08
C TYR A 58 1.33 12.82 -11.98
N SER A 59 2.60 12.55 -11.64
CA SER A 59 3.41 11.58 -12.36
C SER A 59 2.87 10.15 -12.28
N ALA A 60 2.29 9.76 -11.15
CA ALA A 60 1.70 8.43 -10.98
C ALA A 60 0.48 8.24 -11.88
N ALA A 61 -0.38 9.25 -11.99
CA ALA A 61 -1.53 9.24 -12.89
C ALA A 61 -1.09 9.14 -14.37
N ALA A 62 -0.14 9.98 -14.79
CA ALA A 62 0.41 9.90 -16.15
C ALA A 62 1.00 8.53 -16.47
N ASN A 63 1.71 7.91 -15.50
CA ASN A 63 2.23 6.56 -15.66
C ASN A 63 1.10 5.51 -15.75
N ALA A 64 -0.01 5.69 -15.04
CA ALA A 64 -1.15 4.79 -15.11
C ALA A 64 -1.84 4.86 -16.47
N SER A 65 -2.08 6.08 -16.98
CA SER A 65 -2.64 6.29 -18.32
C SER A 65 -1.75 5.71 -19.41
N TYR A 66 -0.42 5.88 -19.33
CA TYR A 66 0.48 5.34 -20.35
C TYR A 66 0.65 3.82 -20.28
N ASN A 67 0.79 3.24 -19.07
CA ASN A 67 1.11 1.81 -18.92
C ASN A 67 -0.10 0.89 -18.86
N ILE A 68 -1.21 1.34 -18.25
CA ILE A 68 -2.42 0.54 -18.05
C ILE A 68 -3.55 1.03 -18.98
N GLY A 69 -3.50 2.27 -19.47
CA GLY A 69 -4.60 2.86 -20.26
C GLY A 69 -5.76 3.33 -19.37
N SER A 70 -5.50 3.53 -18.08
CA SER A 70 -6.50 3.96 -17.10
C SER A 70 -6.91 5.42 -17.27
N ASN A 71 -8.19 5.69 -17.03
CA ASN A 71 -8.70 7.06 -16.89
C ASN A 71 -8.42 7.58 -15.47
N GLU A 72 -8.06 8.86 -15.36
CA GLU A 72 -7.68 9.52 -14.10
C GLU A 72 -8.79 9.46 -13.04
N ALA A 73 -10.06 9.59 -13.46
CA ALA A 73 -11.23 9.55 -12.58
C ALA A 73 -11.39 8.21 -11.83
N ASN A 74 -10.86 7.11 -12.38
CA ASN A 74 -10.97 5.78 -11.78
C ASN A 74 -9.77 5.41 -10.91
N LEU A 75 -8.77 6.29 -10.79
CA LEU A 75 -7.55 6.03 -10.06
C LEU A 75 -7.74 6.25 -8.56
N VAL A 76 -7.25 5.29 -7.78
CA VAL A 76 -7.16 5.35 -6.32
C VAL A 76 -5.73 5.12 -5.90
N ILE A 77 -5.30 5.83 -4.86
CA ILE A 77 -4.00 5.63 -4.24
C ILE A 77 -4.03 4.33 -3.43
N SER A 78 -3.41 3.27 -3.97
CA SER A 78 -3.31 1.98 -3.29
C SER A 78 -2.24 2.00 -2.20
N LYS A 79 -1.11 2.64 -2.48
CA LYS A 79 0.08 2.60 -1.64
C LYS A 79 0.70 3.97 -1.54
N ALA A 80 0.99 4.44 -0.34
CA ALA A 80 1.67 5.71 -0.12
C ALA A 80 2.63 5.57 1.07
N GLU A 81 3.93 5.50 0.75
CA GLU A 81 5.01 5.24 1.70
C GLU A 81 6.09 6.32 1.62
N VAL A 82 6.67 6.62 2.79
CA VAL A 82 7.80 7.53 2.92
C VAL A 82 8.90 6.84 3.72
N ASN A 83 10.03 6.66 3.06
CA ASN A 83 11.24 6.13 3.63
C ASN A 83 12.25 7.24 3.88
N GLU A 84 13.06 7.06 4.92
CA GLU A 84 14.19 7.94 5.18
C GLU A 84 15.29 7.70 4.14
N GLY A 85 15.95 8.79 3.75
CA GLY A 85 17.07 8.75 2.83
C GLY A 85 18.38 9.16 3.51
N THR A 86 19.37 9.47 2.68
CA THR A 86 20.69 9.92 3.16
C THR A 86 20.56 11.22 3.95
N THR A 87 21.18 11.25 5.13
CA THR A 87 21.22 12.44 5.98
C THR A 87 22.60 13.08 5.94
N VAL A 88 22.68 14.33 5.48
CA VAL A 88 23.92 15.10 5.48
C VAL A 88 24.11 15.76 6.85
N LYS A 89 25.27 15.56 7.46
CA LYS A 89 25.65 16.22 8.73
C LYS A 89 26.44 17.49 8.45
N LYS A 90 26.12 18.59 9.12
CA LYS A 90 26.86 19.87 9.09
C LYS A 90 27.13 20.30 10.53
N PHE A 91 28.30 20.86 10.82
CA PHE A 91 28.58 21.37 12.16
C PHE A 91 28.14 22.82 12.28
N LYS A 92 27.49 23.16 13.39
CA LYS A 92 27.18 24.54 13.77
C LYS A 92 27.99 24.92 15.02
N PRO A 93 28.81 25.99 14.96
CA PRO A 93 29.55 26.46 16.12
C PRO A 93 28.60 27.00 17.20
N ARG A 94 28.98 26.81 18.47
CA ARG A 94 28.26 27.26 19.67
C ARG A 94 29.23 27.90 20.66
N ALA A 95 28.68 28.56 21.67
CA ALA A 95 29.45 29.21 22.72
C ALA A 95 30.43 28.24 23.42
N ARG A 96 31.54 28.79 23.95
CA ARG A 96 32.60 28.07 24.66
C ARG A 96 33.28 26.96 23.82
N GLY A 97 33.53 27.21 22.54
CA GLY A 97 34.24 26.29 21.64
C GLY A 97 33.49 24.98 21.31
N ARG A 98 32.20 24.88 21.66
CA ARG A 98 31.38 23.68 21.39
C ARG A 98 30.87 23.66 19.95
N SER A 99 30.66 22.48 19.39
CA SER A 99 30.02 22.31 18.08
C SER A 99 28.93 21.26 18.15
N TYR A 100 27.77 21.54 17.54
CA TYR A 100 26.66 20.59 17.43
C TYR A 100 26.38 20.23 15.97
N PRO A 101 26.05 18.97 15.67
CA PRO A 101 25.69 18.56 14.32
C PRO A 101 24.25 18.95 13.99
N ILE A 102 24.07 19.65 12.87
CA ILE A 102 22.79 19.83 12.17
C ILE A 102 22.65 18.71 11.15
N LYS A 103 21.55 17.97 11.25
CA LYS A 103 21.16 16.94 10.28
C LYS A 103 20.27 17.58 9.19
N ARG A 104 20.63 17.39 7.93
CA ARG A 104 19.81 17.69 6.77
C ARG A 104 19.32 16.37 6.17
N PRO A 105 18.16 15.86 6.62
CA PRO A 105 17.63 14.60 6.12
C PRO A 105 17.10 14.76 4.70
N THR A 106 17.12 13.66 3.96
CA THR A 106 16.36 13.49 2.72
C THR A 106 15.36 12.36 2.91
N CYS A 107 14.39 12.25 2.00
CA CYS A 107 13.42 11.16 2.01
C CYS A 107 13.22 10.59 0.60
N HIS A 108 12.69 9.38 0.58
CA HIS A 108 12.20 8.70 -0.62
C HIS A 108 10.70 8.49 -0.47
N ILE A 109 9.93 8.92 -1.46
CA ILE A 109 8.46 8.81 -1.47
C ILE A 109 8.06 7.83 -2.57
N THR A 110 7.19 6.89 -2.24
CA THR A 110 6.63 5.92 -3.17
C THR A 110 5.12 6.07 -3.16
N ILE A 111 4.55 6.35 -4.33
CA ILE A 111 3.10 6.43 -4.53
C ILE A 111 2.72 5.35 -5.53
N GLY A 112 1.79 4.50 -5.15
CA GLY A 112 1.17 3.47 -5.96
C GLY A 112 -0.28 3.83 -6.25
N VAL A 113 -0.67 3.71 -7.51
CA VAL A 113 -2.04 3.90 -7.98
C VAL A 113 -2.57 2.60 -8.55
N LYS A 114 -3.86 2.37 -8.31
CA LYS A 114 -4.63 1.27 -8.88
C LYS A 114 -5.88 1.82 -9.53
N ASP A 115 -6.34 1.14 -10.57
CA ASP A 115 -7.62 1.42 -11.19
C ASP A 115 -8.70 0.56 -10.53
N ILE A 116 -9.78 1.18 -10.07
CA ILE A 116 -10.90 0.48 -9.41
C ILE A 116 -11.65 -0.40 -10.41
N SER A 117 -11.81 0.05 -11.66
CA SER A 117 -12.63 -0.62 -12.68
C SER A 117 -12.11 -2.01 -13.04
N LEU A 118 -10.80 -2.21 -12.91
CA LEU A 118 -10.18 -3.50 -13.15
C LEU A 118 -10.52 -4.54 -12.08
N HIS A 119 -11.02 -4.15 -10.90
CA HIS A 119 -11.29 -5.07 -9.80
C HIS A 119 -12.58 -5.89 -9.99
N ASP A 120 -13.61 -5.30 -10.60
CA ASP A 120 -14.91 -5.96 -10.85
C ASP A 120 -14.74 -7.20 -11.74
N GLU A 121 -13.87 -7.12 -12.74
CA GLU A 121 -13.57 -8.26 -13.63
C GLU A 121 -12.94 -9.47 -12.89
N TYR A 122 -12.09 -9.23 -11.88
CA TYR A 122 -11.47 -10.32 -11.12
C TYR A 122 -12.49 -11.03 -10.20
N ALA A 123 -13.43 -10.31 -9.60
CA ALA A 123 -14.46 -10.90 -8.73
C ALA A 123 -15.37 -11.88 -9.50
N GLN A 124 -15.77 -11.55 -10.73
CA GLN A 124 -16.48 -12.49 -11.61
C GLN A 124 -15.63 -13.73 -11.95
N ILE A 125 -14.34 -13.56 -12.26
CA ILE A 125 -13.44 -14.67 -12.63
C ILE A 125 -13.24 -15.64 -11.45
N TYR A 126 -13.08 -15.14 -10.21
CA TYR A 126 -12.96 -15.99 -9.01
C TYR A 126 -14.27 -16.67 -8.63
N SER A 127 -15.42 -16.01 -8.86
CA SER A 127 -16.75 -16.61 -8.72
C SER A 127 -16.98 -17.77 -9.70
N LEU A 128 -16.56 -17.61 -10.96
CA LEU A 128 -16.69 -18.62 -12.02
C LEU A 128 -15.70 -19.79 -11.89
N LYS A 129 -14.58 -19.59 -11.19
CA LYS A 129 -13.59 -20.63 -10.86
C LYS A 129 -13.86 -21.37 -9.54
N LYS A 130 -15.09 -21.39 -9.03
CA LYS A 130 -15.42 -22.33 -7.94
C LYS A 130 -15.36 -23.77 -8.48
N PRO A 131 -14.50 -24.66 -7.96
CA PRO A 131 -14.54 -26.06 -8.35
C PRO A 131 -15.91 -26.62 -7.97
N ARG A 132 -16.63 -27.14 -8.96
CA ARG A 132 -17.91 -27.81 -8.80
C ARG A 132 -17.67 -29.21 -8.21
N TRP A 133 -17.05 -29.31 -7.04
CA TRP A 133 -17.05 -30.56 -6.29
C TRP A 133 -18.46 -30.77 -5.73
N LYS A 134 -19.30 -31.38 -6.57
CA LYS A 134 -20.51 -32.04 -6.11
C LYS A 134 -20.07 -33.17 -5.18
N ASN A 135 -20.59 -33.12 -3.95
CA ASN A 135 -20.59 -34.21 -2.99
C ASN A 135 -20.89 -35.52 -3.70
N LYS A 136 -19.99 -36.47 -3.52
CA LYS A 136 -20.08 -37.80 -4.05
C LYS A 136 -19.79 -38.74 -2.87
N TYR A 137 -20.90 -39.13 -2.20
CA TYR A 137 -21.12 -40.30 -1.33
C TYR A 137 -20.35 -40.28 0.03
N THR A 138 -20.96 -40.32 1.25
CA THR A 138 -21.92 -41.29 1.82
C THR A 138 -21.48 -42.71 1.50
N THR A 139 -20.76 -43.45 2.34
CA THR A 139 -21.10 -43.93 3.69
C THR A 139 -19.82 -44.27 4.46
N MET A 140 -19.63 -43.73 5.67
CA MET A 140 -18.78 -44.40 6.67
C MET A 140 -19.70 -45.30 7.49
N VAL A 141 -19.52 -46.60 7.29
CA VAL A 141 -20.11 -47.67 8.07
C VAL A 141 -19.73 -47.45 9.53
N TYR A 142 -20.71 -47.20 10.39
CA TYR A 142 -20.54 -47.37 11.82
C TYR A 142 -20.24 -48.84 12.06
N HIS A 143 -19.02 -49.16 12.48
CA HIS A 143 -18.78 -50.42 13.16
C HIS A 143 -19.40 -50.30 14.55
N ASP A 144 -20.55 -50.95 14.70
CA ASP A 144 -21.12 -51.34 15.97
C ASP A 144 -20.18 -52.37 16.59
N MET A 145 -19.33 -51.95 17.53
CA MET A 145 -18.70 -52.87 18.48
C MET A 145 -19.37 -52.67 19.83
N TYR A 146 -20.51 -53.33 19.95
CA TYR A 146 -21.15 -53.70 21.20
C TYR A 146 -20.14 -54.00 22.31
N SER A 147 -20.40 -53.37 23.46
CA SER A 147 -20.67 -54.04 24.72
C SER A 147 -19.82 -55.27 25.07
N ILE A 148 -18.67 -55.04 25.71
CA ILE A 148 -18.15 -55.84 26.83
C ILE A 148 -17.38 -54.84 27.72
N GLY A 149 -17.97 -54.24 28.74
CA GLY A 149 -18.05 -54.83 30.08
C GLY A 149 -16.81 -54.47 30.91
N GLY A 150 -16.92 -53.56 31.88
CA GLY A 150 -15.81 -53.25 32.78
C GLY A 150 -16.08 -52.10 33.76
N VAL A 151 -16.41 -52.47 34.98
CA VAL A 151 -16.68 -51.65 36.19
C VAL A 151 -15.38 -51.08 36.78
N TRP A 152 -15.50 -50.14 37.74
CA TRP A 152 -14.52 -49.66 38.74
C TRP A 152 -13.64 -48.46 38.33
N ASP A 153 -13.30 -47.48 39.18
CA ASP A 153 -13.82 -46.87 40.42
C ASP A 153 -12.92 -45.63 40.67
N LYS A 154 -13.34 -44.76 41.61
CA LYS A 154 -12.73 -43.48 42.02
C LYS A 154 -11.21 -43.50 42.27
N LYS A 155 -10.55 -42.37 42.00
CA LYS A 155 -10.10 -41.40 43.03
C LYS A 155 -9.52 -40.13 42.41
#